data_AF-A0A8S7T7S0-F1
#
_entry.id   AF-A0A8S7T7S0-F1
#
_cell.length_a   1.000
_cell.length_b   1.000
_cell.length_c   1.000
_cell.angle_alpha   90.00
_cell.angle_beta   90.00
_cell.angle_gamma   90.00
#
_symmetry.space_group_name_H-M   'P 1'
#
loop_
_entity.id
_entity.type
_entity.pdbx_description
1 polymer ?
#
loop_
_entity_poly.entity_id
_entity_poly.type
_entity_poly.pdbx_seq_one_letter_code
_entity_poly.pdbx_strand_id
1 'polypeptide(L)'
;MHRIDTKTAQKDKFGAGKNGFTRGNPQTGTPVTDLDDDYFDMLQEELCSVVEASGASLEKGRHDQLLTALRALLLSRKNPFGDIKSDGTVQTALENLGLGEATFGAQNCAVFDNAGVSTWNVPDIVKKGRRVRVKVIGGGGSGGYPSISSTNAAGGGGGGGGGVSESVIDLTGIDTVTITVGSGGKGQNTSARNGNPGGTSSFGTYLSATGGYGGGQISGGVGGEGVGGQINTSLGPGSPGASMIAGTDSAVGGSGGGPGGHGQVLDSAGNVGSNAKGPGGGGAGLATKKTGGVTGAGHSGIVIIYW
;
A
#
# COMPACT_ATOMS: atom_id res chain seq x y z
N MET A 1 10.26 -49.83 28.80
CA MET A 1 9.77 -51.23 28.65
C MET A 1 10.83 -52.29 28.96
N HIS A 2 10.55 -53.22 29.88
CA HIS A 2 11.36 -54.42 30.10
C HIS A 2 10.80 -55.62 29.30
N ARG A 3 11.57 -56.70 29.20
CA ARG A 3 11.19 -57.92 28.49
C ARG A 3 10.75 -58.96 29.51
N ILE A 4 9.85 -59.86 29.11
CA ILE A 4 9.46 -61.01 29.94
C ILE A 4 10.70 -61.78 30.40
N ASP A 5 10.82 -61.98 31.70
CA ASP A 5 11.99 -62.58 32.36
C ASP A 5 11.61 -63.65 33.38
N THR A 6 10.37 -64.13 33.35
CA THR A 6 9.95 -65.35 34.03
C THR A 6 10.88 -66.53 33.73
N LYS A 7 10.94 -67.50 34.64
CA LYS A 7 11.85 -68.66 34.53
C LYS A 7 11.65 -69.48 33.26
N THR A 8 10.46 -69.39 32.66
CA THR A 8 10.04 -70.10 31.45
C THR A 8 10.06 -69.19 30.21
N ALA A 9 10.52 -67.95 30.33
CA ALA A 9 10.82 -67.09 29.20
C ALA A 9 11.87 -67.74 28.29
N GLN A 10 11.67 -67.65 26.98
CA GLN A 10 12.65 -68.17 26.04
C GLN A 10 13.88 -67.28 26.06
N LYS A 11 14.95 -67.80 26.67
CA LYS A 11 16.23 -67.11 26.78
C LYS A 11 16.77 -66.73 25.40
N ASP A 12 17.23 -65.49 25.27
CA ASP A 12 17.94 -64.97 24.10
C ASP A 12 17.19 -65.11 22.75
N LYS A 13 15.85 -65.19 22.76
CA LYS A 13 15.02 -65.36 21.54
C LYS A 13 15.34 -64.34 20.44
N PHE A 14 15.69 -63.11 20.83
CA PHE A 14 16.00 -62.02 19.90
C PHE A 14 17.47 -61.56 19.97
N GLY A 15 18.36 -62.42 20.48
CA GLY A 15 19.78 -62.14 20.72
C GLY A 15 20.15 -62.12 22.21
N ALA A 16 21.44 -62.04 22.52
CA ALA A 16 21.94 -62.11 23.89
C ALA A 16 21.26 -61.08 24.82
N GLY A 17 20.76 -61.56 25.96
CA GLY A 17 19.99 -60.81 26.96
C GLY A 17 18.56 -60.46 26.56
N LYS A 18 18.08 -60.89 25.37
CA LYS A 18 16.77 -60.50 24.82
C LYS A 18 15.80 -61.66 24.85
N ASN A 19 15.32 -61.97 26.04
CA ASN A 19 14.30 -62.98 26.27
C ASN A 19 12.98 -62.64 25.53
N GLY A 20 12.16 -63.66 25.30
CA GLY A 20 10.86 -63.49 24.66
C GLY A 20 9.90 -64.65 24.93
N PHE A 21 8.67 -64.50 24.43
CA PHE A 21 7.61 -65.49 24.61
C PHE A 21 7.83 -66.74 23.78
N THR A 22 7.52 -67.91 24.34
CA THR A 22 7.43 -69.18 23.62
C THR A 22 6.11 -69.88 23.94
N ARG A 23 5.57 -70.60 22.95
CA ARG A 23 4.41 -71.49 23.10
C ARG A 23 4.78 -72.83 23.77
N GLY A 24 6.03 -72.97 24.22
CA GLY A 24 6.58 -74.23 24.68
C GLY A 24 6.73 -75.27 23.55
N ASN A 25 7.29 -76.41 23.90
CA ASN A 25 7.35 -77.60 23.05
C ASN A 25 7.33 -78.85 23.95
N PRO A 26 6.18 -79.54 24.04
CA PRO A 26 6.05 -80.76 24.84
C PRO A 26 7.01 -81.88 24.42
N GLN A 27 7.39 -81.95 23.14
CA GLN A 27 8.30 -82.98 22.63
C GLN A 27 9.75 -82.78 23.10
N THR A 28 10.15 -81.53 23.37
CA THR A 28 11.50 -81.18 23.84
C THR A 28 11.51 -80.78 25.31
N GLY A 29 10.39 -80.94 26.03
CA GLY A 29 10.25 -80.56 27.44
C GLY A 29 10.33 -79.06 27.71
N THR A 30 10.17 -78.21 26.70
CA THR A 30 10.24 -76.75 26.86
C THR A 30 8.88 -76.23 27.35
N PRO A 31 8.79 -75.60 28.52
CA PRO A 31 7.53 -75.03 29.01
C PRO A 31 7.07 -73.83 28.18
N VAL A 32 5.78 -73.52 28.26
CA VAL A 32 5.22 -72.23 27.79
C VAL A 32 5.78 -71.10 28.64
N THR A 33 5.90 -69.89 28.07
CA THR A 33 6.28 -68.73 28.87
C THR A 33 5.16 -68.36 29.83
N ASP A 34 5.50 -68.37 31.12
CA ASP A 34 4.65 -67.86 32.18
C ASP A 34 4.56 -66.35 32.03
N LEU A 35 3.35 -65.84 32.24
CA LEU A 35 3.09 -64.41 32.28
C LEU A 35 3.13 -63.95 33.73
N ASP A 36 3.72 -62.80 33.98
CA ASP A 36 3.78 -62.16 35.28
C ASP A 36 3.08 -60.80 35.26
N ASP A 37 2.74 -60.35 36.47
CA ASP A 37 2.20 -59.03 36.75
C ASP A 37 3.18 -57.93 36.36
N ASP A 38 4.46 -58.09 36.70
CA ASP A 38 5.50 -57.11 36.39
C ASP A 38 5.48 -56.71 34.90
N TYR A 39 5.45 -57.68 33.97
CA TYR A 39 5.40 -57.39 32.52
C TYR A 39 4.12 -56.66 32.09
N PHE A 40 2.96 -57.08 32.59
CA PHE A 40 1.68 -56.48 32.20
C PHE A 40 1.46 -55.09 32.81
N ASP A 41 1.86 -54.89 34.05
CA ASP A 41 1.81 -53.59 34.74
C ASP A 41 2.71 -52.60 34.00
N MET A 42 3.90 -53.00 33.57
CA MET A 42 4.77 -52.15 32.77
C MET A 42 4.12 -51.71 31.45
N LEU A 43 3.46 -52.63 30.72
CA LEU A 43 2.77 -52.28 29.48
C LEU A 43 1.59 -51.34 29.74
N GLN A 44 0.84 -51.57 30.82
CA GLN A 44 -0.27 -50.70 31.22
C GLN A 44 0.25 -49.29 31.52
N GLU A 45 1.23 -49.16 32.40
CA GLU A 45 1.73 -47.86 32.84
C GLU A 45 2.41 -47.09 31.70
N GLU A 46 3.10 -47.75 30.76
CA GLU A 46 3.67 -47.09 29.57
C GLU A 46 2.56 -46.50 28.67
N LEU A 47 1.46 -47.22 28.43
CA LEU A 47 0.34 -46.72 27.63
C LEU A 47 -0.48 -45.66 28.37
N CYS A 48 -0.72 -45.86 29.67
CA CYS A 48 -1.39 -44.91 30.54
C CYS A 48 -0.63 -43.59 30.62
N SER A 49 0.69 -43.65 30.77
CA SER A 49 1.56 -42.46 30.82
C SER A 49 1.44 -41.58 29.57
N VAL A 50 1.29 -42.17 28.38
CA VAL A 50 1.07 -41.41 27.14
C VAL A 50 -0.27 -40.65 27.17
N VAL A 51 -1.32 -41.27 27.70
CA VAL A 51 -2.64 -40.64 27.84
C VAL A 51 -2.60 -39.51 28.85
N GLU A 52 -2.01 -39.73 30.01
CA GLU A 52 -1.89 -38.72 31.07
C GLU A 52 -1.00 -37.55 30.64
N ALA A 53 0.08 -37.80 29.90
CA ALA A 53 0.93 -36.76 29.33
C ALA A 53 0.20 -35.82 28.36
N SER A 54 -0.90 -36.29 27.75
CA SER A 54 -1.79 -35.45 26.92
C SER A 54 -2.69 -34.51 27.75
N GLY A 55 -2.70 -34.66 29.08
CA GLY A 55 -3.57 -33.92 30.01
C GLY A 55 -4.94 -34.57 30.22
N ALA A 56 -5.20 -35.73 29.64
CA ALA A 56 -6.44 -36.49 29.81
C ALA A 56 -6.35 -37.40 31.05
N SER A 57 -7.48 -37.63 31.71
CA SER A 57 -7.61 -38.63 32.79
C SER A 57 -7.94 -40.00 32.22
N LEU A 58 -7.45 -41.06 32.87
CA LEU A 58 -7.71 -42.45 32.48
C LEU A 58 -9.16 -42.85 32.77
N GLU A 59 -9.84 -43.42 31.78
CA GLU A 59 -11.24 -43.84 31.86
C GLU A 59 -11.38 -45.33 31.52
N LYS A 60 -11.70 -46.18 32.51
CA LYS A 60 -11.80 -47.64 32.35
C LYS A 60 -12.76 -48.08 31.22
N GLY A 61 -13.83 -47.34 30.98
CA GLY A 61 -14.85 -47.67 29.96
C GLY A 61 -14.52 -47.21 28.54
N ARG A 62 -13.39 -46.52 28.33
CA ARG A 62 -13.07 -45.84 27.08
C ARG A 62 -11.88 -46.50 26.39
N HIS A 63 -12.08 -46.90 25.13
CA HIS A 63 -11.11 -47.71 24.37
C HIS A 63 -10.38 -46.96 23.25
N ASP A 64 -10.53 -45.64 23.16
CA ASP A 64 -9.86 -44.78 22.17
C ASP A 64 -8.86 -43.78 22.78
N GLN A 65 -8.58 -43.91 24.09
CA GLN A 65 -7.80 -42.94 24.87
C GLN A 65 -6.41 -42.68 24.29
N LEU A 66 -5.69 -43.74 23.89
CA LEU A 66 -4.38 -43.62 23.27
C LEU A 66 -4.45 -42.87 21.93
N LEU A 67 -5.46 -43.16 21.10
CA LEU A 67 -5.66 -42.47 19.83
C LEU A 67 -5.99 -40.99 20.04
N THR A 68 -6.85 -40.67 21.00
CA THR A 68 -7.15 -39.29 21.39
C THR A 68 -5.91 -38.57 21.90
N ALA A 69 -5.13 -39.21 22.77
CA ALA A 69 -3.90 -38.67 23.33
C ALA A 69 -2.86 -38.39 22.25
N LEU A 70 -2.64 -39.32 21.32
CA LEU A 70 -1.74 -39.12 20.19
C LEU A 70 -2.19 -37.95 19.31
N ARG A 71 -3.49 -37.82 19.01
CA ARG A 71 -4.00 -36.66 18.26
C ARG A 71 -3.77 -35.36 19.02
N ALA A 72 -4.02 -35.34 20.33
CA ALA A 72 -3.78 -34.16 21.15
C ALA A 72 -2.30 -33.80 21.21
N LEU A 73 -1.42 -34.76 21.50
CA LEU A 73 0.03 -34.56 21.61
C LEU A 73 0.67 -34.15 20.27
N LEU A 74 0.11 -34.60 19.14
CA LEU A 74 0.67 -34.36 17.81
C LEU A 74 0.00 -33.20 17.05
N LEU A 75 -1.19 -32.73 17.45
CA LEU A 75 -1.83 -31.51 16.90
C LEU A 75 -1.78 -30.30 17.85
N SER A 76 -1.70 -30.48 19.17
CA SER A 76 -1.66 -29.39 20.15
C SER A 76 -0.26 -28.78 20.21
N ARG A 77 0.05 -27.96 19.20
CA ARG A 77 1.25 -27.14 19.17
C ARG A 77 1.01 -25.95 20.12
N LYS A 78 1.43 -26.06 21.38
CA LYS A 78 1.34 -24.97 22.38
C LYS A 78 2.06 -23.70 21.91
N ASN A 79 2.94 -23.80 20.91
CA ASN A 79 3.66 -22.70 20.29
C ASN A 79 3.74 -22.88 18.75
N PRO A 80 2.63 -22.75 18.01
CA PRO A 80 2.56 -23.19 16.62
C PRO A 80 3.55 -22.47 15.69
N PHE A 81 3.84 -21.19 15.92
CA PHE A 81 4.85 -20.46 15.16
C PHE A 81 6.29 -20.77 15.61
N GLY A 82 6.48 -21.08 16.90
CA GLY A 82 7.76 -21.60 17.40
C GLY A 82 8.10 -22.95 16.79
N ASP A 83 7.09 -23.82 16.64
CA ASP A 83 7.27 -25.16 16.08
C ASP A 83 7.51 -25.13 14.55
N ILE A 84 6.82 -24.26 13.81
CA ILE A 84 7.14 -24.00 12.39
C ILE A 84 8.59 -23.54 12.22
N LYS A 85 9.08 -22.71 13.16
CA LYS A 85 10.45 -22.24 13.16
C LYS A 85 11.45 -23.36 13.50
N SER A 86 11.17 -24.20 14.50
CA SER A 86 12.06 -25.33 14.84
C SER A 86 12.14 -26.36 13.71
N ASP A 87 11.05 -26.55 12.98
CA ASP A 87 10.97 -27.49 11.87
C ASP A 87 11.67 -26.96 10.60
N GLY A 88 12.11 -25.70 10.58
CA GLY A 88 12.76 -25.09 9.41
C GLY A 88 11.82 -24.81 8.24
N THR A 89 10.50 -24.80 8.46
CA THR A 89 9.47 -24.71 7.41
C THR A 89 8.83 -23.32 7.28
N VAL A 90 9.44 -22.29 7.87
CA VAL A 90 8.92 -20.90 7.89
C VAL A 90 8.59 -20.42 6.47
N GLN A 91 9.46 -20.64 5.49
CA GLN A 91 9.23 -20.17 4.13
C GLN A 91 7.97 -20.80 3.52
N THR A 92 7.83 -22.12 3.60
CA THR A 92 6.63 -22.84 3.10
C THR A 92 5.36 -22.39 3.83
N ALA A 93 5.44 -22.14 5.14
CA ALA A 93 4.31 -21.63 5.90
C ALA A 93 3.87 -20.24 5.45
N LEU A 94 4.84 -19.35 5.20
CA LEU A 94 4.57 -18.01 4.65
C LEU A 94 3.96 -18.11 3.25
N GLU A 95 4.55 -18.92 2.36
CA GLU A 95 4.04 -19.16 1.01
C GLU A 95 2.59 -19.70 1.02
N ASN A 96 2.29 -20.69 1.88
CA ASN A 96 0.94 -21.25 2.02
C ASN A 96 -0.09 -20.23 2.53
N LEU A 97 0.34 -19.25 3.32
CA LEU A 97 -0.51 -18.15 3.80
C LEU A 97 -0.55 -16.96 2.82
N GLY A 98 0.15 -17.03 1.69
CA GLY A 98 0.31 -15.91 0.76
C GLY A 98 1.10 -14.74 1.36
N LEU A 99 1.88 -14.98 2.40
CA LEU A 99 2.77 -14.03 3.03
C LEU A 99 4.15 -14.09 2.38
N GLY A 100 4.67 -12.97 1.92
CA GLY A 100 5.98 -12.87 1.31
C GLY A 100 6.44 -11.42 1.21
N GLU A 101 7.55 -11.20 0.51
CA GLU A 101 8.13 -9.86 0.35
C GLU A 101 7.09 -8.87 -0.18
N ALA A 102 6.16 -9.31 -1.04
CA ALA A 102 5.11 -8.52 -1.67
C ALA A 102 3.88 -8.19 -0.78
N THR A 103 3.72 -8.84 0.38
CA THR A 103 2.42 -8.89 1.10
C THR A 103 2.19 -7.73 2.08
N PHE A 104 3.25 -7.07 2.55
CA PHE A 104 3.14 -5.95 3.49
C PHE A 104 2.87 -4.61 2.79
N GLY A 105 2.48 -3.58 3.55
CA GLY A 105 2.23 -2.23 3.03
C GLY A 105 3.47 -1.60 2.37
N ALA A 106 3.30 -0.40 1.80
CA ALA A 106 4.36 0.27 1.06
C ALA A 106 5.66 0.41 1.88
N GLN A 107 6.76 -0.12 1.34
CA GLN A 107 8.09 -0.10 1.97
C GLN A 107 8.95 1.03 1.42
N ASN A 108 8.70 1.46 0.19
CA ASN A 108 9.49 2.42 -0.56
C ASN A 108 8.61 3.45 -1.26
N CYS A 109 9.24 4.56 -1.65
CA CYS A 109 8.60 5.66 -2.36
C CYS A 109 9.52 6.21 -3.45
N ALA A 110 8.97 6.49 -4.62
CA ALA A 110 9.59 7.29 -5.66
C ALA A 110 8.71 8.49 -5.98
N VAL A 111 9.34 9.65 -6.14
CA VAL A 111 8.66 10.92 -6.41
C VAL A 111 9.25 11.56 -7.66
N PHE A 112 8.38 11.95 -8.58
CA PHE A 112 8.71 12.71 -9.78
C PHE A 112 7.95 14.03 -9.75
N ASP A 113 8.65 15.13 -9.51
CA ASP A 113 8.11 16.48 -9.30
C ASP A 113 8.65 17.51 -10.30
N ASN A 114 9.61 17.12 -11.14
CA ASN A 114 10.15 17.93 -12.21
C ASN A 114 9.37 17.71 -13.50
N ALA A 115 8.91 18.78 -14.12
CA ALA A 115 8.15 18.72 -15.36
C ALA A 115 9.00 18.15 -16.50
N GLY A 116 8.39 17.28 -17.31
CA GLY A 116 9.05 16.59 -18.40
C GLY A 116 8.74 15.09 -18.42
N VAL A 117 9.51 14.37 -19.23
CA VAL A 117 9.39 12.92 -19.39
C VAL A 117 10.62 12.26 -18.78
N SER A 118 10.40 11.22 -17.97
CA SER A 118 11.45 10.40 -17.39
C SER A 118 11.03 8.93 -17.41
N THR A 119 11.94 8.06 -17.00
CA THR A 119 11.70 6.62 -16.92
C THR A 119 11.93 6.16 -15.48
N TRP A 120 10.98 5.41 -14.94
CA TRP A 120 11.14 4.70 -13.68
C TRP A 120 11.49 3.23 -13.96
N ASN A 121 12.63 2.78 -13.42
CA ASN A 121 13.00 1.37 -13.46
C ASN A 121 12.23 0.63 -12.35
N VAL A 122 11.43 -0.35 -12.75
CA VAL A 122 10.59 -1.10 -11.82
C VAL A 122 11.50 -1.98 -10.94
N PRO A 123 11.39 -1.90 -9.60
CA PRO A 123 12.20 -2.73 -8.69
C PRO A 123 11.80 -4.21 -8.76
N ASP A 124 12.77 -5.12 -8.55
CA ASP A 124 12.55 -6.57 -8.67
C ASP A 124 11.40 -7.10 -7.80
N ILE A 125 11.20 -6.55 -6.60
CA ILE A 125 10.09 -6.93 -5.72
C ILE A 125 8.71 -6.67 -6.36
N VAL A 126 8.59 -5.58 -7.12
CA VAL A 126 7.39 -5.21 -7.89
C VAL A 126 7.24 -6.14 -9.08
N LYS A 127 8.34 -6.42 -9.80
CA LYS A 127 8.34 -7.38 -10.93
C LYS A 127 7.89 -8.77 -10.52
N LYS A 128 8.09 -9.15 -9.25
CA LYS A 128 7.73 -10.45 -8.66
C LYS A 128 6.31 -10.50 -8.06
N GLY A 129 5.47 -9.50 -8.30
CA GLY A 129 4.05 -9.54 -7.90
C GLY A 129 3.65 -8.55 -6.81
N ARG A 130 4.56 -7.69 -6.33
CA ARG A 130 4.14 -6.59 -5.46
C ARG A 130 3.40 -5.52 -6.26
N ARG A 131 2.18 -5.22 -5.84
CA ARG A 131 1.40 -4.12 -6.39
C ARG A 131 1.92 -2.77 -5.90
N VAL A 132 1.81 -1.77 -6.75
CA VAL A 132 2.20 -0.39 -6.46
C VAL A 132 0.97 0.49 -6.30
N ARG A 133 0.96 1.41 -5.35
CA ARG A 133 -0.03 2.50 -5.29
C ARG A 133 0.57 3.72 -5.95
N VAL A 134 -0.05 4.21 -7.01
CA VAL A 134 0.41 5.37 -7.77
C VAL A 134 -0.58 6.50 -7.63
N LYS A 135 -0.08 7.70 -7.35
CA LYS A 135 -0.84 8.96 -7.41
C LYS A 135 -0.24 9.88 -8.46
N VAL A 136 -1.07 10.32 -9.41
CA VAL A 136 -0.71 11.25 -10.48
C VAL A 136 -1.51 12.53 -10.30
N ILE A 137 -0.82 13.67 -10.30
CA ILE A 137 -1.43 15.00 -10.28
C ILE A 137 -0.96 15.78 -11.50
N GLY A 138 -1.90 16.36 -12.26
CA GLY A 138 -1.59 17.24 -13.39
C GLY A 138 -1.05 18.60 -12.96
N GLY A 139 -0.44 19.36 -13.86
CA GLY A 139 -0.01 20.74 -13.58
C GLY A 139 -1.20 21.68 -13.36
N GLY A 140 -1.07 22.68 -12.50
CA GLY A 140 -2.11 23.70 -12.31
C GLY A 140 -2.08 24.78 -13.39
N GLY A 141 -3.22 25.40 -13.67
CA GLY A 141 -3.32 26.55 -14.57
C GLY A 141 -2.82 27.84 -13.92
N SER A 142 -2.37 28.81 -14.71
CA SER A 142 -2.02 30.14 -14.20
C SER A 142 -3.27 30.99 -13.94
N GLY A 143 -3.14 32.07 -13.17
CA GLY A 143 -4.19 33.07 -13.05
C GLY A 143 -4.43 33.83 -14.35
N GLY A 144 -5.64 34.38 -14.50
CA GLY A 144 -6.03 35.26 -15.59
C GLY A 144 -5.59 36.71 -15.36
N TYR A 145 -5.33 37.41 -16.45
CA TYR A 145 -5.06 38.84 -16.45
C TYR A 145 -6.33 39.56 -16.93
N PRO A 146 -6.97 40.38 -16.08
CA PRO A 146 -8.23 41.04 -16.42
C PRO A 146 -8.05 42.07 -17.55
N SER A 147 -9.14 42.43 -18.22
CA SER A 147 -9.12 43.63 -19.07
C SER A 147 -9.05 44.85 -18.16
N ILE A 148 -8.09 45.74 -18.39
CA ILE A 148 -7.94 46.98 -17.61
C ILE A 148 -8.32 48.19 -18.49
N SER A 149 -8.93 49.20 -17.89
CA SER A 149 -9.06 50.54 -18.48
C SER A 149 -8.34 51.56 -17.59
N SER A 150 -8.07 52.76 -18.10
CA SER A 150 -7.45 53.85 -17.33
C SER A 150 -8.31 54.36 -16.17
N THR A 151 -9.54 53.88 -16.03
CA THR A 151 -10.55 54.38 -15.09
C THR A 151 -11.11 53.33 -14.14
N ASN A 152 -10.81 52.03 -14.33
CA ASN A 152 -11.42 50.94 -13.56
C ASN A 152 -10.39 49.86 -13.20
N ALA A 153 -10.20 49.64 -11.90
CA ALA A 153 -9.49 48.47 -11.38
C ALA A 153 -10.22 47.18 -11.80
N ALA A 154 -9.49 46.10 -12.09
CA ALA A 154 -10.08 44.81 -12.46
C ALA A 154 -9.34 43.63 -11.83
N GLY A 155 -10.06 42.54 -11.58
CA GLY A 155 -9.57 41.34 -10.91
C GLY A 155 -9.70 40.09 -11.78
N GLY A 156 -8.56 39.47 -12.11
CA GLY A 156 -8.46 38.21 -12.84
C GLY A 156 -8.96 37.02 -12.03
N GLY A 157 -9.48 35.99 -12.70
CA GLY A 157 -9.78 34.71 -12.05
C GLY A 157 -8.51 33.90 -11.73
N GLY A 158 -8.55 33.10 -10.67
CA GLY A 158 -7.47 32.16 -10.36
C GLY A 158 -7.48 30.95 -11.30
N GLY A 159 -6.31 30.37 -11.55
CA GLY A 159 -6.19 29.14 -12.33
C GLY A 159 -6.73 27.91 -11.59
N GLY A 160 -7.22 26.94 -12.35
CA GLY A 160 -7.67 25.65 -11.80
C GLY A 160 -6.51 24.78 -11.34
N GLY A 161 -6.77 23.97 -10.32
CA GLY A 161 -5.83 22.92 -9.91
C GLY A 161 -5.80 21.78 -10.92
N GLY A 162 -4.71 21.01 -10.96
CA GLY A 162 -4.58 19.82 -11.78
C GLY A 162 -5.57 18.71 -11.40
N GLY A 163 -5.80 17.79 -12.34
CA GLY A 163 -6.50 16.55 -12.07
C GLY A 163 -5.74 15.68 -11.09
N VAL A 164 -6.42 14.70 -10.50
CA VAL A 164 -5.82 13.69 -9.62
C VAL A 164 -6.33 12.32 -10.04
N SER A 165 -5.41 11.40 -10.34
CA SER A 165 -5.74 10.00 -10.57
C SER A 165 -4.91 9.11 -9.64
N GLU A 166 -5.54 8.10 -9.06
CA GLU A 166 -4.89 7.17 -8.14
C GLU A 166 -5.36 5.74 -8.38
N SER A 167 -4.41 4.80 -8.37
CA SER A 167 -4.72 3.38 -8.53
C SER A 167 -3.68 2.50 -7.84
N VAL A 168 -4.12 1.31 -7.45
CA VAL A 168 -3.22 0.18 -7.20
C VAL A 168 -3.02 -0.58 -8.52
N ILE A 169 -1.77 -0.86 -8.88
CA ILE A 169 -1.38 -1.41 -10.19
C ILE A 169 -0.50 -2.63 -9.98
N ASP A 170 -0.75 -3.66 -10.78
CA ASP A 170 0.12 -4.83 -10.91
C ASP A 170 1.11 -4.59 -12.05
N LEU A 171 2.40 -4.68 -11.75
CA LEU A 171 3.50 -4.47 -12.69
C LEU A 171 4.39 -5.73 -12.78
N THR A 172 3.81 -6.91 -12.52
CA THR A 172 4.51 -8.19 -12.64
C THR A 172 5.13 -8.33 -14.02
N GLY A 173 6.44 -8.59 -14.06
CA GLY A 173 7.21 -8.73 -15.31
C GLY A 173 7.47 -7.44 -16.10
N ILE A 174 7.08 -6.27 -15.60
CA ILE A 174 7.34 -4.99 -16.28
C ILE A 174 8.71 -4.44 -15.85
N ASP A 175 9.56 -4.09 -16.80
CA ASP A 175 10.91 -3.57 -16.50
C ASP A 175 10.96 -2.08 -16.21
N THR A 176 10.21 -1.29 -16.98
CA THR A 176 10.23 0.18 -16.87
C THR A 176 8.85 0.76 -17.12
N VAL A 177 8.60 1.94 -16.55
CA VAL A 177 7.41 2.75 -16.83
C VAL A 177 7.83 4.17 -17.17
N THR A 178 7.32 4.71 -18.28
CA THR A 178 7.49 6.11 -18.65
C THR A 178 6.65 6.99 -17.71
N ILE A 179 7.27 8.02 -17.16
CA ILE A 179 6.63 9.00 -16.29
C ILE A 179 6.56 10.32 -17.04
N THR A 180 5.38 10.95 -17.07
CA THR A 180 5.23 12.32 -17.54
C THR A 180 4.77 13.19 -16.39
N VAL A 181 5.47 14.29 -16.12
CA VAL A 181 5.03 15.32 -15.19
C VAL A 181 4.67 16.57 -15.99
N GLY A 182 3.41 16.96 -15.92
CA GLY A 182 2.90 18.15 -16.59
C GLY A 182 3.44 19.43 -15.96
N SER A 183 3.88 20.38 -16.79
CA SER A 183 4.32 21.70 -16.31
C SER A 183 3.16 22.52 -15.76
N GLY A 184 3.42 23.39 -14.80
CA GLY A 184 2.45 24.42 -14.41
C GLY A 184 2.24 25.45 -15.53
N GLY A 185 1.05 26.02 -15.60
CA GLY A 185 0.75 27.12 -16.50
C GLY A 185 1.60 28.35 -16.16
N LYS A 186 2.32 28.90 -17.15
CA LYS A 186 3.11 30.13 -16.96
C LYS A 186 2.18 31.32 -16.71
N GLY A 187 2.57 32.20 -15.79
CA GLY A 187 1.85 33.46 -15.54
C GLY A 187 1.75 34.34 -16.79
N GLN A 188 0.69 35.13 -16.87
CA GLN A 188 0.45 36.10 -17.94
C GLN A 188 0.98 37.47 -17.52
N ASN A 189 1.61 38.19 -18.45
CA ASN A 189 2.11 39.55 -18.23
C ASN A 189 1.45 40.59 -19.15
N THR A 190 0.44 40.17 -19.90
CA THR A 190 -0.27 40.99 -20.88
C THR A 190 -1.75 41.07 -20.51
N SER A 191 -2.33 42.27 -20.60
CA SER A 191 -3.74 42.50 -20.28
C SER A 191 -4.70 41.79 -21.23
N ALA A 192 -5.91 41.53 -20.73
CA ALA A 192 -6.99 40.86 -21.44
C ALA A 192 -6.58 39.47 -21.97
N ARG A 193 -6.02 38.66 -21.07
CA ARG A 193 -5.57 37.30 -21.36
C ARG A 193 -6.07 36.35 -20.28
N ASN A 194 -6.65 35.23 -20.73
CA ASN A 194 -6.84 34.09 -19.85
C ASN A 194 -5.49 33.52 -19.45
N GLY A 195 -5.44 32.89 -18.28
CA GLY A 195 -4.28 32.14 -17.83
C GLY A 195 -3.93 31.02 -18.79
N ASN A 196 -2.68 30.56 -18.73
CA ASN A 196 -2.24 29.39 -19.46
C ASN A 196 -2.66 28.13 -18.70
N PRO A 197 -3.14 27.07 -19.40
CA PRO A 197 -3.43 25.80 -18.76
C PRO A 197 -2.15 25.12 -18.26
N GLY A 198 -2.30 24.24 -17.27
CA GLY A 198 -1.26 23.30 -16.87
C GLY A 198 -1.16 22.11 -17.83
N GLY A 199 -0.05 21.39 -17.75
CA GLY A 199 0.19 20.16 -18.53
C GLY A 199 -0.37 18.91 -17.85
N THR A 200 -0.62 17.88 -18.65
CA THR A 200 -1.01 16.54 -18.18
C THR A 200 0.18 15.79 -17.58
N SER A 201 -0.05 15.07 -16.49
CA SER A 201 0.89 14.09 -15.92
C SER A 201 0.38 12.67 -16.15
N SER A 202 1.27 11.68 -16.22
CA SER A 202 0.91 10.27 -16.38
C SER A 202 1.94 9.29 -15.79
N PHE A 203 1.43 8.11 -15.43
CA PHE A 203 2.22 6.93 -15.12
C PHE A 203 1.98 5.89 -16.21
N GLY A 204 2.86 5.87 -17.21
CA GLY A 204 2.74 5.06 -18.42
C GLY A 204 1.37 5.24 -19.10
N THR A 205 0.81 4.12 -19.53
CA THR A 205 -0.55 4.01 -20.05
C THR A 205 -1.59 3.67 -18.98
N TYR A 206 -1.17 3.51 -17.72
CA TYR A 206 -2.03 2.98 -16.66
C TYR A 206 -3.02 4.02 -16.13
N LEU A 207 -2.56 5.25 -15.90
CA LEU A 207 -3.38 6.36 -15.43
C LEU A 207 -2.73 7.71 -15.72
N SER A 208 -3.56 8.74 -15.82
CA SER A 208 -3.14 10.11 -16.11
C SER A 208 -4.02 11.12 -15.38
N ALA A 209 -3.53 12.35 -15.28
CA ALA A 209 -4.30 13.48 -14.77
C ALA A 209 -4.04 14.71 -15.64
N THR A 210 -5.10 15.31 -16.18
CA THR A 210 -4.99 16.50 -17.01
C THR A 210 -4.58 17.72 -16.18
N GLY A 211 -4.00 18.71 -16.84
CA GLY A 211 -3.73 19.99 -16.18
C GLY A 211 -4.99 20.80 -15.91
N GLY A 212 -4.93 21.69 -14.93
CA GLY A 212 -5.98 22.67 -14.66
C GLY A 212 -6.04 23.74 -15.74
N TYR A 213 -7.23 24.27 -16.00
CA TYR A 213 -7.40 25.37 -16.95
C TYR A 213 -6.87 26.68 -16.36
N GLY A 214 -6.37 27.56 -17.22
CA GLY A 214 -6.01 28.91 -16.79
C GLY A 214 -7.23 29.71 -16.33
N GLY A 215 -7.02 30.63 -15.40
CA GLY A 215 -8.06 31.55 -14.92
C GLY A 215 -8.55 32.44 -16.06
N GLY A 216 -9.86 32.65 -16.15
CA GLY A 216 -10.42 33.63 -17.06
C GLY A 216 -10.12 35.06 -16.62
N GLN A 217 -10.52 36.03 -17.44
CA GLN A 217 -10.40 37.45 -17.09
C GLN A 217 -11.14 37.82 -15.79
N ILE A 218 -12.20 37.09 -15.44
CA ILE A 218 -12.90 37.20 -14.15
C ILE A 218 -13.21 35.81 -13.60
N SER A 219 -13.65 34.88 -14.45
CA SER A 219 -14.00 33.51 -14.04
C SER A 219 -12.79 32.71 -13.55
N GLY A 220 -12.97 31.91 -12.50
CA GLY A 220 -11.97 30.93 -12.09
C GLY A 220 -11.76 29.86 -13.17
N GLY A 221 -10.53 29.36 -13.28
CA GLY A 221 -10.19 28.25 -14.16
C GLY A 221 -10.78 26.94 -13.62
N VAL A 222 -11.33 26.12 -14.50
CA VAL A 222 -11.83 24.78 -14.14
C VAL A 222 -10.66 23.89 -13.72
N GLY A 223 -10.91 22.99 -12.77
CA GLY A 223 -9.92 21.98 -12.39
C GLY A 223 -9.62 20.99 -13.53
N GLY A 224 -8.49 20.32 -13.46
CA GLY A 224 -8.19 19.16 -14.31
C GLY A 224 -8.91 17.91 -13.80
N GLU A 225 -8.80 16.83 -14.55
CA GLU A 225 -9.51 15.56 -14.33
C GLU A 225 -8.52 14.38 -14.29
N GLY A 226 -8.76 13.42 -13.40
CA GLY A 226 -8.08 12.13 -13.40
C GLY A 226 -8.69 11.16 -14.42
N VAL A 227 -7.88 10.28 -15.01
CA VAL A 227 -8.32 9.26 -15.97
C VAL A 227 -7.58 7.95 -15.76
N GLY A 228 -8.30 6.83 -15.77
CA GLY A 228 -7.75 5.48 -15.75
C GLY A 228 -7.48 4.90 -14.35
N GLY A 229 -7.49 5.74 -13.31
CA GLY A 229 -7.33 5.29 -11.94
C GLY A 229 -8.62 4.71 -11.34
N GLN A 230 -8.48 4.01 -10.21
CA GLN A 230 -9.61 3.62 -9.36
C GLN A 230 -10.25 4.84 -8.69
N ILE A 231 -9.45 5.87 -8.42
CA ILE A 231 -9.92 7.18 -7.98
C ILE A 231 -9.55 8.18 -9.06
N ASN A 232 -10.53 8.94 -9.54
CA ASN A 232 -10.36 10.03 -10.48
C ASN A 232 -11.09 11.26 -9.94
N THR A 233 -10.36 12.35 -9.76
CA THR A 233 -10.89 13.58 -9.18
C THR A 233 -10.05 14.78 -9.62
N SER A 234 -10.24 15.91 -8.95
CA SER A 234 -9.58 17.18 -9.21
C SER A 234 -9.05 17.81 -7.92
N LEU A 235 -8.01 18.63 -8.04
CA LEU A 235 -7.64 19.58 -6.97
C LEU A 235 -8.61 20.77 -6.87
N GLY A 236 -9.58 20.85 -7.78
CA GLY A 236 -10.67 21.82 -7.76
C GLY A 236 -10.41 23.07 -8.60
N PRO A 237 -11.46 23.87 -8.83
CA PRO A 237 -11.38 25.09 -9.63
C PRO A 237 -10.64 26.21 -8.89
N GLY A 238 -10.16 27.18 -9.64
CA GLY A 238 -9.80 28.49 -9.10
C GLY A 238 -11.06 29.30 -8.78
N SER A 239 -10.91 30.30 -7.93
CA SER A 239 -11.98 31.24 -7.61
C SER A 239 -12.06 32.33 -8.68
N PRO A 240 -13.26 32.90 -8.94
CA PRO A 240 -13.36 34.10 -9.74
C PRO A 240 -12.66 35.29 -9.05
N GLY A 241 -12.17 36.22 -9.85
CA GLY A 241 -11.85 37.57 -9.39
C GLY A 241 -13.12 38.42 -9.26
N ALA A 242 -12.99 39.59 -8.64
CA ALA A 242 -14.06 40.57 -8.59
C ALA A 242 -13.53 41.98 -8.82
N SER A 243 -14.40 42.81 -9.38
CA SER A 243 -14.14 44.19 -9.77
C SER A 243 -15.35 45.02 -9.34
N MET A 244 -15.13 46.09 -8.59
CA MET A 244 -16.21 47.01 -8.22
C MET A 244 -16.33 48.10 -9.29
N ILE A 245 -17.56 48.51 -9.64
CA ILE A 245 -17.80 49.63 -10.55
C ILE A 245 -18.30 50.84 -9.74
N ALA A 246 -17.59 51.95 -9.94
CA ALA A 246 -17.85 53.35 -9.52
C ALA A 246 -17.43 53.76 -8.10
N GLY A 247 -16.54 54.75 -8.03
CA GLY A 247 -16.28 55.61 -6.86
C GLY A 247 -15.06 55.27 -6.02
N THR A 248 -14.68 53.98 -5.93
CA THR A 248 -13.49 53.53 -5.20
C THR A 248 -12.73 52.45 -5.99
N ASP A 249 -11.42 52.63 -6.15
CA ASP A 249 -10.54 51.63 -6.78
C ASP A 249 -10.50 50.36 -5.92
N SER A 250 -11.30 49.35 -6.28
CA SER A 250 -11.32 48.07 -5.57
C SER A 250 -11.48 46.89 -6.52
N ALA A 251 -10.52 45.97 -6.46
CA ALA A 251 -10.53 44.72 -7.19
C ALA A 251 -9.85 43.63 -6.36
N VAL A 252 -10.28 42.39 -6.56
CA VAL A 252 -9.64 41.20 -5.99
C VAL A 252 -9.40 40.17 -7.09
N GLY A 253 -8.20 39.62 -7.13
CA GLY A 253 -7.82 38.51 -7.98
C GLY A 253 -8.23 37.21 -7.32
N GLY A 254 -8.80 36.30 -8.09
CA GLY A 254 -9.21 34.99 -7.59
C GLY A 254 -8.03 34.14 -7.13
N SER A 255 -8.24 33.36 -6.07
CA SER A 255 -7.27 32.34 -5.62
C SER A 255 -7.20 31.17 -6.60
N GLY A 256 -6.02 30.56 -6.74
CA GLY A 256 -5.87 29.34 -7.52
C GLY A 256 -6.46 28.11 -6.82
N GLY A 257 -6.86 27.10 -7.57
CA GLY A 257 -7.40 25.83 -7.05
C GLY A 257 -6.33 24.96 -6.38
N GLY A 258 -6.75 24.08 -5.47
CA GLY A 258 -5.86 23.16 -4.74
C GLY A 258 -4.86 23.86 -3.81
N PRO A 259 -3.59 23.42 -3.75
CA PRO A 259 -2.50 24.15 -3.08
C PRO A 259 -2.07 25.38 -3.90
N GLY A 260 -3.06 26.18 -4.31
CA GLY A 260 -2.92 27.31 -5.22
C GLY A 260 -2.44 28.58 -4.53
N GLY A 261 -2.19 29.60 -5.36
CA GLY A 261 -1.85 30.93 -4.88
C GLY A 261 -3.06 31.60 -4.21
N HIS A 262 -2.83 32.29 -3.10
CA HIS A 262 -3.88 33.11 -2.48
C HIS A 262 -4.26 34.28 -3.41
N GLY A 263 -5.55 34.64 -3.39
CA GLY A 263 -6.04 35.79 -4.14
C GLY A 263 -5.36 37.10 -3.72
N GLN A 264 -5.33 38.07 -4.62
CA GLN A 264 -4.65 39.35 -4.40
C GLN A 264 -5.70 40.46 -4.26
N VAL A 265 -5.59 41.33 -3.26
CA VAL A 265 -6.33 42.59 -3.26
C VAL A 265 -5.55 43.62 -4.10
N LEU A 266 -6.25 44.56 -4.73
CA LEU A 266 -5.64 45.67 -5.46
C LEU A 266 -4.49 46.31 -4.67
N ASP A 267 -3.40 46.62 -5.36
CA ASP A 267 -2.18 47.26 -4.82
C ASP A 267 -1.44 46.50 -3.68
N SER A 268 -1.85 45.26 -3.33
CA SER A 268 -1.30 44.53 -2.18
C SER A 268 0.03 43.79 -2.43
N ALA A 269 0.44 43.64 -3.69
CA ALA A 269 1.59 42.80 -4.07
C ALA A 269 2.39 43.33 -5.27
N GLY A 270 2.44 44.65 -5.47
CA GLY A 270 3.24 45.25 -6.55
C GLY A 270 2.83 44.77 -7.97
N ASN A 271 1.54 44.47 -8.18
CA ASN A 271 1.00 43.88 -9.42
C ASN A 271 1.55 42.49 -9.77
N VAL A 272 1.87 41.66 -8.77
CA VAL A 272 2.25 40.26 -9.00
C VAL A 272 1.26 39.34 -8.30
N GLY A 273 0.58 38.51 -9.09
CA GLY A 273 -0.30 37.45 -8.58
C GLY A 273 0.52 36.34 -7.91
N SER A 274 -0.02 35.79 -6.83
CA SER A 274 0.63 34.71 -6.10
C SER A 274 0.72 33.44 -6.92
N ASN A 275 1.94 32.92 -7.11
CA ASN A 275 2.16 31.59 -7.66
C ASN A 275 1.53 30.51 -6.75
N ALA A 276 1.19 29.38 -7.36
CA ALA A 276 0.81 28.17 -6.65
C ALA A 276 1.87 27.75 -5.62
N LYS A 277 1.42 27.13 -4.52
CA LYS A 277 2.26 26.76 -3.38
C LYS A 277 2.73 25.32 -3.39
N GLY A 278 2.03 24.44 -4.10
CA GLY A 278 2.41 23.03 -4.18
C GLY A 278 1.92 22.36 -5.46
N PRO A 279 2.28 21.07 -5.65
CA PRO A 279 2.05 20.35 -6.89
C PRO A 279 0.61 20.40 -7.39
N GLY A 280 0.47 20.69 -8.68
CA GLY A 280 -0.81 20.86 -9.36
C GLY A 280 -1.65 22.04 -8.90
N GLY A 281 -1.18 22.89 -7.98
CA GLY A 281 -1.91 24.09 -7.55
C GLY A 281 -2.04 25.12 -8.68
N GLY A 282 -3.19 25.79 -8.73
CA GLY A 282 -3.42 26.90 -9.65
C GLY A 282 -2.76 28.21 -9.18
N GLY A 283 -2.41 29.08 -10.12
CA GLY A 283 -1.90 30.43 -9.82
C GLY A 283 -3.03 31.44 -9.56
N ALA A 284 -2.78 32.46 -8.76
CA ALA A 284 -3.77 33.50 -8.49
C ALA A 284 -3.95 34.47 -9.67
N GLY A 285 -5.19 34.94 -9.88
CA GLY A 285 -5.49 36.00 -10.82
C GLY A 285 -4.90 37.35 -10.37
N LEU A 286 -4.63 38.24 -11.33
CA LEU A 286 -4.06 39.55 -11.02
C LEU A 286 -5.17 40.56 -10.68
N ALA A 287 -5.01 41.30 -9.57
CA ALA A 287 -5.80 42.50 -9.30
C ALA A 287 -4.97 43.74 -9.62
N THR A 288 -5.36 44.54 -10.62
CA THR A 288 -4.62 45.74 -11.00
C THR A 288 -5.49 46.81 -11.64
N LYS A 289 -5.01 48.07 -11.58
CA LYS A 289 -5.60 49.28 -12.18
C LYS A 289 -4.67 49.99 -13.17
N LYS A 290 -3.48 49.44 -13.41
CA LYS A 290 -2.47 49.99 -14.33
C LYS A 290 -1.90 48.87 -15.18
N THR A 291 -1.44 49.23 -16.38
CA THR A 291 -0.73 48.30 -17.25
C THR A 291 0.57 47.85 -16.58
N GLY A 292 0.86 46.55 -16.69
CA GLY A 292 2.04 45.92 -16.09
C GLY A 292 1.67 44.91 -15.00
N GLY A 293 2.65 44.11 -14.59
CA GLY A 293 2.43 43.02 -13.64
C GLY A 293 2.36 41.64 -14.28
N VAL A 294 2.30 40.61 -13.43
CA VAL A 294 2.31 39.20 -13.84
C VAL A 294 1.31 38.42 -13.00
N THR A 295 0.48 37.57 -13.61
CA THR A 295 -0.44 36.70 -12.87
C THR A 295 0.34 35.56 -12.20
N GLY A 296 -0.27 34.94 -11.19
CA GLY A 296 0.35 33.79 -10.54
C GLY A 296 0.52 32.64 -11.53
N ALA A 297 1.71 32.05 -11.58
CA ALA A 297 1.95 30.80 -12.27
C ALA A 297 1.33 29.61 -11.52
N GLY A 298 0.86 28.62 -12.26
CA GLY A 298 0.49 27.33 -11.71
C GLY A 298 1.74 26.50 -11.37
N HIS A 299 1.58 25.50 -10.51
CA HIS A 299 2.66 24.58 -10.17
C HIS A 299 2.67 23.38 -11.11
N SER A 300 3.86 22.83 -11.39
CA SER A 300 3.97 21.53 -12.05
C SER A 300 3.23 20.44 -11.27
N GLY A 301 2.83 19.40 -11.98
CA GLY A 301 2.24 18.21 -11.41
C GLY A 301 3.24 17.39 -10.59
N ILE A 302 2.82 16.20 -10.20
CA ILE A 302 3.67 15.24 -9.48
C ILE A 302 3.18 13.82 -9.75
N VAL A 303 4.10 12.86 -9.79
CA VAL A 303 3.81 11.42 -9.80
C VAL A 303 4.50 10.79 -8.59
N ILE A 304 3.73 10.09 -7.76
CA ILE A 304 4.21 9.43 -6.56
C ILE A 304 3.89 7.93 -6.66
N ILE A 305 4.89 7.09 -6.41
CA ILE A 305 4.79 5.64 -6.50
C ILE A 305 5.18 5.06 -5.15
N TYR A 306 4.29 4.27 -4.55
CA TYR A 306 4.51 3.56 -3.31
C TYR A 306 4.49 2.04 -3.55
N TRP A 307 5.47 1.31 -3.03
CA TRP A 307 5.55 -0.16 -3.12
C TRP A 307 6.22 -0.76 -1.90
#